data_AF-A0A536GV92-F1
#
_entry.id   AF-A0A536GV92-F1
#
_cell.length_a   1.000
_cell.length_b   1.000
_cell.length_c   1.000
_cell.angle_alpha   90.00
_cell.angle_beta   90.00
_cell.angle_gamma   90.00
#
_symmetry.space_group_name_H-M   'P 1'
#
loop_
_entity.id
_entity.type
_entity.pdbx_description
1 polymer ?
#
loop_
_entity_poly.entity_id
_entity_poly.type
_entity_poly.pdbx_seq_one_letter_code
_entity_poly.pdbx_strand_id
1 'polypeptide(L)'
;MKETLQPGSARGASVEQPAPQGIGMAVAFDWGLTVQILLTPILTTFFGNSNGYTLPVGNPLLKNVLSFVIAWPVAIGIAFFGQSLRLGRRWTRKIQIAVNALLTLVGIASIISLYRGIRAGNYWPLVPSVLLLIVSPLIAWRLSRPASARWFATVTIAEARKRHGGAWGWLIALWAIVGGVLQTIASMR
;
A
#
# COMPACT_ATOMS: atom_id res chain seq x y z
N MET A 1 10.44 -24.24 -62.74
CA MET A 1 9.69 -23.18 -62.01
C MET A 1 10.04 -23.33 -60.53
N LYS A 2 10.76 -22.36 -59.95
CA LYS A 2 11.13 -22.37 -58.53
C LYS A 2 9.99 -21.72 -57.75
N GLU A 3 9.25 -22.50 -56.97
CA GLU A 3 8.30 -21.98 -56.00
C GLU A 3 9.06 -21.46 -54.77
N THR A 4 8.94 -20.15 -54.56
CA THR A 4 9.48 -19.41 -53.42
C THR A 4 8.74 -19.78 -52.14
N LEU A 5 9.44 -20.45 -51.22
CA LEU A 5 9.08 -20.53 -49.81
C LEU A 5 9.01 -19.10 -49.23
N GLN A 6 7.82 -18.64 -48.88
CA GLN A 6 7.67 -17.49 -47.99
C GLN A 6 7.85 -17.97 -46.53
N PRO A 7 8.84 -17.45 -45.78
CA PRO A 7 8.85 -17.61 -44.33
C PRO A 7 7.87 -16.59 -43.74
N GLY A 8 6.63 -17.02 -43.55
CA GLY A 8 5.61 -16.26 -42.85
C GLY A 8 5.98 -16.05 -41.39
N SER A 9 6.66 -14.93 -41.13
CA SER A 9 6.66 -14.12 -39.90
C SER A 9 5.98 -14.79 -38.70
N ALA A 10 6.78 -15.48 -37.88
CA ALA A 10 6.47 -15.68 -36.48
C ALA A 10 6.49 -14.29 -35.81
N ARG A 11 5.37 -13.56 -35.91
CA ARG A 11 5.07 -12.46 -34.98
C ARG A 11 5.10 -13.10 -33.61
N GLY A 12 6.18 -12.82 -32.86
CA GLY A 12 6.40 -13.33 -31.53
C GLY A 12 5.12 -13.15 -30.72
N ALA A 13 4.46 -14.27 -30.43
CA ALA A 13 3.47 -14.33 -29.40
C ALA A 13 4.18 -13.90 -28.13
N SER A 14 4.01 -12.63 -27.74
CA SER A 14 4.38 -12.19 -26.40
C SER A 14 3.55 -13.06 -25.48
N VAL A 15 4.16 -14.13 -24.97
CA VAL A 15 3.55 -15.05 -24.01
C VAL A 15 3.00 -14.17 -22.91
N GLU A 16 1.69 -14.02 -22.88
CA GLU A 16 1.01 -13.06 -22.01
C GLU A 16 1.25 -13.54 -20.59
N GLN A 17 2.27 -12.96 -19.94
CA GLN A 17 2.67 -13.43 -18.62
C GLN A 17 1.47 -13.28 -17.68
N PRO A 18 1.14 -14.33 -16.90
CA PRO A 18 -0.01 -14.30 -16.02
C PRO A 18 0.09 -13.11 -15.08
N ALA A 19 -1.03 -12.40 -14.93
CA ALA A 19 -1.10 -11.18 -14.16
C ALA A 19 -0.51 -11.39 -12.75
N PRO A 20 0.38 -10.50 -12.27
CA PRO A 20 0.86 -10.59 -10.91
C PRO A 20 -0.31 -10.38 -9.94
N GLN A 21 -0.45 -11.28 -8.98
CA GLN A 21 -1.54 -11.20 -8.02
C GLN A 21 -1.15 -10.27 -6.88
N GLY A 22 -2.08 -9.40 -6.46
CA GLY A 22 -1.94 -8.59 -5.25
C GLY A 22 -1.23 -7.24 -5.40
N ILE A 23 -0.73 -6.87 -6.58
CA ILE A 23 -0.12 -5.55 -6.79
C ILE A 23 -1.10 -4.42 -6.51
N GLY A 24 -2.33 -4.49 -7.04
CA GLY A 24 -3.33 -3.45 -6.80
C GLY A 24 -3.62 -3.23 -5.31
N MET A 25 -3.78 -4.30 -4.55
CA MET A 25 -4.01 -4.21 -3.10
C MET A 25 -2.82 -3.61 -2.36
N ALA A 26 -1.60 -4.02 -2.73
CA ALA A 26 -0.39 -3.49 -2.12
C ALA A 26 -0.17 -1.99 -2.42
N VAL A 27 -0.39 -1.57 -3.67
CA VAL A 27 -0.28 -0.16 -4.06
C VAL A 27 -1.39 0.68 -3.39
N ALA A 28 -2.62 0.16 -3.32
CA ALA A 28 -3.71 0.82 -2.61
C ALA A 28 -3.40 0.97 -1.12
N PHE A 29 -2.80 -0.06 -0.51
CA PHE A 29 -2.37 -0.02 0.89
C PHE A 29 -1.29 1.04 1.12
N ASP A 30 -0.23 1.05 0.30
CA ASP A 30 0.86 2.02 0.43
C ASP A 30 0.37 3.45 0.21
N TRP A 31 -0.40 3.70 -0.84
CA TRP A 31 -0.98 5.02 -1.09
C TRP A 31 -2.02 5.41 -0.04
N GLY A 32 -2.77 4.45 0.52
CA GLY A 32 -3.67 4.70 1.63
C GLY A 32 -2.92 5.12 2.89
N LEU A 33 -1.77 4.51 3.16
CA LEU A 33 -0.88 4.92 4.25
C LEU A 33 -0.30 6.32 3.99
N THR A 34 0.07 6.66 2.75
CA THR A 34 0.44 8.03 2.36
C THR A 34 -0.67 9.02 2.71
N VAL A 35 -1.91 8.74 2.31
CA VAL A 35 -3.08 9.59 2.63
C VAL A 35 -3.25 9.72 4.14
N GLN A 36 -3.15 8.60 4.87
CA GLN A 36 -3.26 8.60 6.32
C GLN A 36 -2.22 9.51 6.98
N ILE A 37 -0.94 9.38 6.58
CA ILE A 37 0.17 10.17 7.11
C ILE A 37 -0.03 11.66 6.83
N LEU A 38 -0.49 12.02 5.63
CA LEU A 38 -0.74 13.42 5.27
C LEU A 38 -1.94 14.02 6.01
N LEU A 39 -3.01 13.25 6.21
CA LEU A 39 -4.21 13.72 6.89
C LEU A 39 -4.06 13.79 8.41
N THR A 40 -3.23 12.94 9.01
CA THR A 40 -3.07 12.88 10.47
C THR A 40 -2.71 14.23 11.10
N PRO A 41 -1.67 14.97 10.68
CA PRO A 41 -1.33 16.26 11.30
C PRO A 41 -2.41 17.33 11.05
N ILE A 42 -3.10 17.28 9.90
CA ILE A 42 -4.23 18.18 9.59
C ILE A 42 -5.35 17.95 10.60
N LEU A 43 -5.87 16.73 10.66
CA LEU A 43 -7.01 16.41 11.51
C LEU A 43 -6.64 16.53 13.00
N THR A 44 -5.41 16.22 13.41
CA THR A 44 -4.97 16.40 14.81
C THR A 44 -4.98 17.87 15.20
N THR A 45 -4.61 18.77 14.27
CA THR A 45 -4.63 20.23 14.52
C THR A 45 -6.04 20.75 14.75
N PHE A 46 -7.04 20.24 14.03
CA PHE A 46 -8.43 20.69 14.17
C PHE A 46 -9.21 19.99 15.29
N PHE A 47 -8.92 18.71 15.55
CA PHE A 47 -9.72 17.86 16.46
C PHE A 47 -9.02 17.50 17.78
N GLY A 48 -7.76 17.90 17.97
CA GLY A 48 -7.06 17.87 19.26
C GLY A 48 -6.67 16.47 19.79
N ASN A 49 -7.15 15.39 19.18
CA ASN A 49 -6.93 14.02 19.62
C ASN A 49 -6.21 13.19 18.58
N SER A 50 -5.02 12.71 18.91
CA SER A 50 -4.44 11.54 18.24
C SER A 50 -3.89 10.58 19.28
N ASN A 51 -4.25 9.30 19.17
CA ASN A 51 -3.67 8.21 19.95
C ASN A 51 -2.27 7.81 19.41
N GLY A 52 -1.68 8.64 18.55
CA GLY A 52 -0.41 8.40 17.88
C GLY A 52 0.79 8.89 18.67
N TYR A 53 1.99 8.63 18.13
CA TYR A 53 3.27 9.06 18.69
C TYR A 53 3.27 10.58 18.95
N THR A 54 3.21 10.97 20.22
CA THR A 54 3.40 12.35 20.63
C THR A 54 4.88 12.68 20.64
N LEU A 55 5.29 13.64 19.80
CA LEU A 55 6.63 14.20 19.89
C LEU A 55 6.85 14.78 21.30
N PRO A 56 7.98 14.49 21.97
CA PRO A 56 8.29 14.98 23.31
C PRO A 56 8.72 16.45 23.27
N VAL A 57 7.83 17.32 22.79
CA VAL A 57 8.06 18.75 22.61
C VAL A 57 7.02 19.50 23.44
N GLY A 58 7.48 20.30 24.40
CA GLY A 58 6.60 21.03 25.32
C GLY A 58 5.80 22.17 24.68
N ASN A 59 6.22 22.66 23.51
CA ASN A 59 5.52 23.73 22.79
C ASN A 59 4.52 23.14 21.76
N PRO A 60 3.20 23.38 21.91
CA PRO A 60 2.17 22.85 21.01
C PRO A 60 2.30 23.31 19.56
N LEU A 61 2.70 24.56 19.33
CA LEU A 61 2.88 25.10 17.98
C LEU A 61 4.07 24.44 17.28
N LEU A 62 5.18 24.28 18.01
CA LEU A 62 6.37 23.58 17.49
C LEU A 62 6.07 22.10 17.23
N LYS A 63 5.30 21.44 18.10
CA LYS A 63 4.83 20.05 17.90
C LYS A 63 4.03 19.91 16.61
N ASN A 64 3.09 20.82 16.36
CA ASN A 64 2.29 20.80 15.13
C ASN A 64 3.17 21.00 13.90
N VAL A 65 4.02 22.03 13.88
CA VAL A 65 4.94 22.30 12.76
C VAL A 65 5.84 21.09 12.48
N LEU A 66 6.47 20.51 13.52
CA LEU A 66 7.31 19.32 13.36
C LEU A 66 6.54 18.12 12.84
N SER A 67 5.29 17.92 13.28
CA SER A 67 4.45 16.83 12.78
C SER A 67 4.20 16.94 11.26
N PHE A 68 3.96 18.16 10.75
CA PHE A 68 3.87 18.39 9.31
C PHE A 68 5.21 18.16 8.61
N VAL A 69 6.29 18.76 9.11
CA VAL A 69 7.63 18.65 8.52
C VAL A 69 8.10 17.20 8.42
N ILE A 70 7.75 16.35 9.38
CA ILE A 70 8.08 14.91 9.36
C ILE A 70 7.10 14.13 8.48
N ALA A 71 5.80 14.43 8.52
CA ALA A 71 4.79 13.68 7.76
C ALA A 71 5.04 13.73 6.25
N TRP A 72 5.39 14.89 5.70
CA TRP A 72 5.63 15.07 4.27
C TRP A 72 6.72 14.16 3.67
N PRO A 73 7.98 14.15 4.16
CA PRO A 73 9.02 13.28 3.61
C PRO A 73 8.70 11.80 3.78
N VAL A 74 8.08 11.42 4.90
CA VAL A 74 7.63 10.02 5.11
C VAL A 74 6.55 9.65 4.10
N ALA A 75 5.53 10.49 3.93
CA ALA A 75 4.45 10.27 2.97
C ALA A 75 4.97 10.16 1.54
N ILE A 76 5.92 11.01 1.14
CA ILE A 76 6.60 10.95 -0.16
C ILE A 76 7.35 9.63 -0.31
N GLY A 77 8.09 9.19 0.71
CA GLY A 77 8.80 7.91 0.69
C GLY A 77 7.86 6.72 0.47
N ILE A 78 6.74 6.69 1.18
CA ILE A 78 5.71 5.64 1.02
C ILE A 78 5.03 5.72 -0.35
N ALA A 79 4.69 6.92 -0.83
CA ALA A 79 4.05 7.11 -2.13
C ALA A 79 4.99 6.65 -3.27
N PHE A 80 6.27 6.99 -3.15
CA PHE A 80 7.32 6.55 -4.06
C PHE A 80 7.52 5.03 -4.03
N PHE A 81 7.44 4.42 -2.84
CA PHE A 81 7.51 2.98 -2.71
C PHE A 81 6.33 2.29 -3.41
N GLY A 82 5.10 2.74 -3.18
CA GLY A 82 3.91 2.23 -3.88
C GLY A 82 4.00 2.42 -5.40
N GLN A 83 4.51 3.56 -5.87
CA GLN A 83 4.76 3.79 -7.29
C GLN A 83 5.86 2.86 -7.84
N SER A 84 6.93 2.60 -7.07
CA SER A 84 8.00 1.68 -7.44
C SER A 84 7.50 0.24 -7.54
N LEU A 85 6.57 -0.16 -6.67
CA LEU A 85 5.89 -1.46 -6.72
C LEU A 85 4.99 -1.58 -7.95
N ARG A 86 4.21 -0.53 -8.25
CA ARG A 86 3.38 -0.44 -9.46
C ARG A 86 4.21 -0.59 -10.75
N LEU A 87 5.43 -0.04 -10.75
CA LEU A 87 6.38 -0.13 -11.87
C LEU A 87 7.16 -1.45 -11.92
N GLY A 88 6.92 -2.38 -11.00
CA GLY A 88 7.50 -3.72 -11.05
C GLY A 88 8.97 -3.81 -10.60
N ARG A 89 9.47 -2.87 -9.80
CA ARG A 89 10.86 -2.92 -9.33
C ARG A 89 11.11 -4.14 -8.41
N ARG A 90 12.04 -5.02 -8.78
CA ARG A 90 12.32 -6.31 -8.09
C ARG A 90 12.45 -6.24 -6.57
N TRP A 91 13.11 -5.21 -6.04
CA TRP A 91 13.35 -5.08 -4.60
C TRP A 91 12.08 -4.78 -3.80
N THR A 92 11.13 -4.04 -4.40
CA THR A 92 9.89 -3.64 -3.72
C THR A 92 9.06 -4.84 -3.29
N ARG A 93 9.04 -5.92 -4.09
CA ARG A 93 8.35 -7.16 -3.74
C ARG A 93 8.84 -7.75 -2.42
N LYS A 94 10.16 -7.85 -2.24
CA LYS A 94 10.77 -8.45 -1.03
C LYS A 94 10.45 -7.61 0.20
N ILE A 95 10.61 -6.30 0.08
CA ILE A 95 10.29 -5.36 1.18
C ILE A 95 8.80 -5.43 1.51
N GLN A 96 7.92 -5.43 0.51
CA GLN A 96 6.48 -5.44 0.74
C GLN A 96 6.01 -6.72 1.42
N ILE A 97 6.57 -7.87 1.07
CA ILE A 97 6.30 -9.13 1.77
C ILE A 97 6.75 -9.04 3.22
N ALA A 98 7.98 -8.58 3.47
CA ALA A 98 8.53 -8.48 4.82
C ALA A 98 7.71 -7.52 5.71
N VAL A 99 7.42 -6.32 5.21
CA VAL A 99 6.64 -5.30 5.93
C VAL A 99 5.23 -5.81 6.21
N ASN A 100 4.53 -6.40 5.23
CA ASN A 100 3.18 -6.91 5.47
C ASN A 100 3.14 -8.12 6.40
N ALA A 101 4.18 -8.97 6.40
CA ALA A 101 4.33 -10.02 7.41
C ALA A 101 4.48 -9.42 8.82
N LEU A 102 5.32 -8.40 8.99
CA LEU A 102 5.49 -7.70 10.27
C LEU A 102 4.20 -7.00 10.71
N LEU A 103 3.50 -6.33 9.80
CA LEU A 103 2.20 -5.71 10.08
C LEU A 103 1.16 -6.74 10.53
N THR A 104 1.20 -7.95 9.97
CA THR A 104 0.34 -9.05 10.43
C THR A 104 0.63 -9.41 11.89
N LEU A 105 1.90 -9.47 12.28
CA LEU A 105 2.29 -9.73 13.68
C LEU A 105 1.83 -8.62 14.62
N VAL A 106 1.94 -7.36 14.19
CA VAL A 106 1.37 -6.20 14.93
C VAL A 106 -0.15 -6.34 15.06
N GLY A 107 -0.83 -6.75 13.99
CA GLY A 107 -2.25 -7.08 13.99
C GLY A 107 -2.62 -8.11 15.04
N ILE A 108 -1.87 -9.23 15.10
CA ILE A 108 -2.08 -10.30 16.08
C ILE A 108 -1.90 -9.76 17.51
N ALA A 109 -0.83 -9.00 17.76
CA ALA A 109 -0.60 -8.37 19.06
C ALA A 109 -1.73 -7.40 19.46
N SER A 110 -2.35 -6.73 18.48
CA SER A 110 -3.44 -5.77 18.71
C SER A 110 -4.81 -6.39 19.03
N ILE A 111 -4.99 -7.72 18.88
CA ILE A 111 -6.30 -8.39 19.08
C ILE A 111 -6.86 -8.13 20.48
N ILE A 112 -6.00 -8.07 21.51
CA ILE A 112 -6.42 -7.79 22.89
C ILE A 112 -7.03 -6.39 23.00
N SER A 113 -6.41 -5.39 22.35
CA SER A 113 -6.91 -4.02 22.32
C SER A 113 -8.24 -3.94 21.57
N LEU A 114 -8.34 -4.63 20.43
CA LEU A 114 -9.59 -4.75 19.66
C LEU A 114 -10.72 -5.33 20.52
N TYR A 115 -10.47 -6.44 21.21
CA TYR A 115 -11.47 -7.09 22.06
C TYR A 115 -11.96 -6.15 23.18
N ARG A 116 -11.04 -5.47 23.87
CA ARG A 116 -11.38 -4.48 24.90
C ARG A 116 -12.20 -3.32 24.32
N GLY A 117 -11.81 -2.81 23.14
CA GLY A 117 -12.53 -1.75 22.44
C GLY A 117 -13.98 -2.14 22.12
N ILE A 118 -14.19 -3.32 21.51
CA ILE A 118 -15.53 -3.83 21.19
C ILE A 118 -16.38 -4.00 22.44
N ARG A 119 -15.80 -4.53 23.53
CA ARG A 119 -16.50 -4.67 24.82
C ARG A 119 -16.91 -3.33 25.43
N ALA A 120 -16.19 -2.26 25.12
CA ALA A 120 -16.51 -0.89 25.52
C ALA A 120 -17.42 -0.16 24.51
N GLY A 121 -17.91 -0.84 23.47
CA GLY A 121 -18.74 -0.24 22.43
C GLY A 121 -17.97 0.58 21.37
N ASN A 122 -16.63 0.55 21.40
CA ASN A 122 -15.77 1.20 20.40
C ASN A 122 -15.39 0.22 19.28
N TYR A 123 -15.99 0.43 18.10
CA TYR A 123 -15.77 -0.40 16.91
C TYR A 123 -14.70 0.15 15.96
N TRP A 124 -14.17 1.36 16.19
CA TRP A 124 -13.15 1.96 15.33
C TRP A 124 -11.87 1.12 15.19
N PRO A 125 -11.39 0.39 16.23
CA PRO A 125 -10.24 -0.49 16.08
C PRO A 125 -10.44 -1.63 15.05
N LEU A 126 -11.67 -1.95 14.64
CA LEU A 126 -11.90 -2.93 13.57
C LEU A 126 -11.26 -2.53 12.25
N VAL A 127 -11.22 -1.22 11.94
CA VAL A 127 -10.68 -0.72 10.66
C VAL A 127 -9.19 -1.09 10.52
N PRO A 128 -8.28 -0.75 11.46
CA PRO A 128 -6.89 -1.22 11.42
C PRO A 128 -6.77 -2.73 11.61
N SER A 129 -7.60 -3.37 12.42
CA SER A 129 -7.53 -4.83 12.57
C SER A 129 -7.82 -5.58 11.27
N VAL A 130 -8.80 -5.16 10.47
CA VAL A 130 -9.07 -5.74 9.14
C VAL A 130 -7.87 -5.57 8.22
N LEU A 131 -7.24 -4.39 8.21
CA LEU A 131 -6.06 -4.17 7.39
C LEU A 131 -4.90 -5.07 7.82
N LEU A 132 -4.60 -5.13 9.11
CA LEU A 132 -3.45 -5.88 9.63
C LEU A 132 -3.66 -7.40 9.62
N LEU A 133 -4.86 -7.89 9.95
CA LEU A 133 -5.13 -9.32 10.11
C LEU A 133 -5.65 -10.00 8.83
N ILE A 134 -6.15 -9.23 7.86
CA ILE A 134 -6.73 -9.78 6.62
C ILE A 134 -5.96 -9.27 5.41
N VAL A 135 -5.88 -7.95 5.23
CA VAL A 135 -5.31 -7.36 4.01
C VAL A 135 -3.79 -7.58 3.93
N SER A 136 -3.05 -7.30 5.00
CA SER A 136 -1.59 -7.49 5.05
C SER A 136 -1.15 -8.94 4.79
N PRO A 137 -1.68 -9.98 5.47
CA PRO A 137 -1.26 -11.35 5.17
C PRO A 137 -1.67 -11.78 3.76
N LEU A 138 -2.82 -11.30 3.23
CA LEU A 138 -3.24 -11.56 1.86
C LEU A 138 -2.28 -10.94 0.83
N ILE A 139 -1.81 -9.70 1.07
CA ILE A 139 -0.79 -9.04 0.25
C ILE A 139 0.51 -9.85 0.26
N ALA A 140 1.02 -10.18 1.45
CA ALA A 140 2.26 -10.93 1.61
C ALA A 140 2.17 -12.30 0.89
N TRP A 141 1.06 -13.01 1.05
CA TRP A 141 0.81 -14.29 0.41
C TRP A 141 0.74 -14.20 -1.12
N ARG A 142 -0.03 -13.25 -1.67
CA ARG A 142 -0.17 -13.08 -3.13
C ARG A 142 1.14 -12.65 -3.79
N LEU A 143 1.92 -11.80 -3.13
CA LEU A 143 3.24 -11.38 -3.64
C LEU A 143 4.30 -12.47 -3.53
N SER A 144 4.13 -13.43 -2.62
CA SER A 144 5.01 -14.60 -2.47
C SER A 144 4.75 -15.69 -3.53
N ARG A 145 3.66 -15.60 -4.30
CA ARG A 145 3.35 -16.60 -5.34
C ARG A 145 4.41 -16.62 -6.45
N PRO A 146 4.75 -17.80 -7.02
CA PRO A 146 5.71 -17.92 -8.12
C PRO A 146 5.35 -17.09 -9.36
N ALA A 147 4.05 -16.91 -9.66
CA ALA A 147 3.60 -16.06 -10.76
C ALA A 147 4.02 -14.59 -10.55
N SER A 148 3.75 -14.03 -9.36
CA SER A 148 4.18 -12.69 -8.98
C SER A 148 5.70 -12.57 -8.99
N ALA A 149 6.41 -13.57 -8.46
CA ALA A 149 7.87 -13.58 -8.43
C ALA A 149 8.48 -13.54 -9.84
N ARG A 150 7.94 -14.32 -10.79
CA ARG A 150 8.34 -14.30 -12.20
C ARG A 150 8.07 -12.95 -12.85
N TRP A 151 6.86 -12.40 -12.66
CA TRP A 151 6.50 -11.10 -13.22
C TRP A 151 7.46 -9.98 -12.78
N PHE A 152 7.74 -9.86 -11.48
CA PHE A 152 8.70 -8.86 -10.98
C PHE A 152 10.12 -9.10 -11.51
N ALA A 153 10.48 -10.35 -11.84
CA ALA A 153 11.78 -10.66 -12.41
C ALA A 153 11.87 -10.22 -13.88
N THR A 154 10.81 -10.35 -14.67
CA THR A 154 10.87 -10.19 -16.13
C THR A 154 10.31 -8.87 -16.66
N VAL A 155 9.40 -8.22 -15.94
CA VAL A 155 8.70 -7.04 -16.44
C VAL A 155 9.62 -5.82 -16.60
N THR A 156 9.44 -5.08 -17.68
CA THR A 156 10.08 -3.77 -17.86
C THR A 156 9.24 -2.64 -17.27
N ILE A 157 9.87 -1.51 -16.93
CA ILE A 157 9.16 -0.33 -16.40
C ILE A 157 8.09 0.18 -17.40
N ALA A 158 8.40 0.12 -18.70
CA ALA A 158 7.48 0.54 -19.75
C ALA A 158 6.24 -0.36 -19.84
N GLU A 159 6.43 -1.68 -19.78
CA GLU A 159 5.33 -2.65 -19.74
C GLU A 159 4.47 -2.49 -18.50
N ALA A 160 5.10 -2.34 -17.33
CA ALA A 160 4.39 -2.13 -16.06
C ALA A 160 3.57 -0.83 -16.09
N ARG A 161 4.14 0.26 -16.63
CA ARG A 161 3.43 1.54 -16.78
C ARG A 161 2.25 1.44 -17.74
N LYS A 162 2.41 0.73 -18.86
CA LYS A 162 1.32 0.50 -19.83
C LYS A 162 0.20 -0.32 -19.18
N ARG A 163 0.56 -1.38 -18.44
CA ARG A 163 -0.41 -2.28 -17.79
C ARG A 163 -1.16 -1.63 -16.63
N HIS A 164 -0.46 -0.86 -15.80
CA HIS A 164 -1.03 -0.22 -14.62
C HIS A 164 -1.34 1.26 -14.85
N GLY A 165 -1.54 1.69 -16.10
CA GLY A 165 -1.89 3.05 -16.49
C GLY A 165 -3.41 3.31 -16.47
N GLY A 166 -3.80 4.53 -16.86
CA GLY A 166 -5.19 4.89 -17.11
C GLY A 166 -6.15 4.64 -15.93
N ALA A 167 -7.31 4.05 -16.22
CA ALA A 167 -8.39 3.80 -15.26
C ALA A 167 -7.95 2.95 -14.06
N TRP A 168 -7.02 2.02 -14.25
CA TRP A 168 -6.49 1.20 -13.15
C TRP A 168 -5.86 2.07 -12.07
N GLY A 169 -5.01 3.04 -12.47
CA GLY A 169 -4.34 3.93 -11.52
C GLY A 169 -5.33 4.79 -10.73
N TRP A 170 -6.37 5.28 -11.40
CA TRP A 170 -7.43 6.06 -10.77
C TRP A 170 -8.26 5.27 -9.77
N LEU A 171 -8.63 4.03 -10.11
CA LEU A 171 -9.36 3.15 -9.18
C LEU A 171 -8.53 2.85 -7.93
N ILE A 172 -7.22 2.57 -8.09
CA ILE A 172 -6.33 2.35 -6.95
C ILE A 172 -6.19 3.62 -6.09
N ALA A 173 -6.06 4.79 -6.72
CA ALA A 173 -6.01 6.06 -5.99
C ALA A 173 -7.30 6.34 -5.22
N LEU A 174 -8.47 6.06 -5.80
CA LEU A 174 -9.76 6.21 -5.12
C LEU A 174 -9.84 5.34 -3.87
N TRP A 175 -9.52 4.04 -3.99
CA TRP A 175 -9.52 3.13 -2.86
C TRP A 175 -8.48 3.48 -1.79
N ALA A 176 -7.32 3.98 -2.21
CA ALA A 176 -6.29 4.49 -1.31
C ALA A 176 -6.81 5.69 -0.50
N ILE A 177 -7.51 6.64 -1.14
CA ILE A 177 -8.11 7.79 -0.44
C ILE A 177 -9.15 7.33 0.57
N VAL A 178 -10.09 6.49 0.16
CA VAL A 178 -11.15 5.97 1.05
C VAL A 178 -10.53 5.23 2.24
N GLY A 179 -9.60 4.31 1.99
CA GLY A 179 -8.94 3.53 3.03
C GLY A 179 -8.09 4.40 3.97
N GLY A 180 -7.33 5.35 3.41
CA GLY A 180 -6.50 6.28 4.17
C GLY A 180 -7.31 7.19 5.08
N VAL A 181 -8.40 7.78 4.58
CA VAL A 181 -9.32 8.60 5.38
C VAL A 181 -9.93 7.78 6.52
N LEU A 182 -10.44 6.58 6.23
CA LEU A 182 -11.00 5.69 7.25
C LEU A 182 -9.97 5.33 8.32
N GLN A 183 -8.74 5.05 7.92
CA GLN A 183 -7.63 4.79 8.84
C GLN A 183 -7.30 5.99 9.73
N THR A 184 -7.23 7.20 9.15
CA THR A 184 -6.96 8.39 9.94
C THR A 184 -8.05 8.60 10.98
N ILE A 185 -9.32 8.48 10.60
CA ILE A 185 -10.43 8.63 11.55
C ILE A 185 -10.36 7.56 12.64
N ALA A 186 -10.11 6.30 12.27
CA ALA A 186 -9.99 5.21 13.23
C ALA A 186 -8.85 5.44 14.25
N SER A 187 -7.74 6.05 13.84
CA SER A 187 -6.60 6.34 14.72
C SER A 187 -6.84 7.47 15.73
N MET A 188 -7.93 8.22 15.56
CA MET A 188 -8.31 9.35 16.42
C MET A 188 -9.41 9.00 17.44
N ARG A 189 -9.83 7.74 17.48
CA ARG A 189 -10.97 7.25 18.26
C ARG A 189 -10.58 6.16 19.25
#